data_AF-A0ABD0AK07-F1
#
_entry.id   AF-A0ABD0AK07-F1
#
_cell.length_a   1.000
_cell.length_b   1.000
_cell.length_c   1.000
_cell.angle_alpha   90.00
_cell.angle_beta   90.00
_cell.angle_gamma   90.00
#
_symmetry.space_group_name_H-M   'P 1'
#
loop_
_entity.id
_entity.type
_entity.pdbx_description
1 polymer ?
#
loop_
_entity_poly.entity_id
_entity_poly.type
_entity_poly.pdbx_seq_one_letter_code
_entity_poly.pdbx_strand_id
1 'polypeptide(L)' 'MGHDFLTNYNLTILDIVKVTIGDHVMIGPNVDIYTVNHPLDKEGRRHYHATALPVTIGNDV' A
#
# COMPACT_ATOMS: atom_id res chain seq x y z
N MET A 1 -11.29 2.90 3.47
CA MET A 1 -11.21 1.91 4.57
C MET A 1 -12.63 1.56 4.95
N GLY A 2 -12.88 0.30 5.34
CA GLY A 2 -14.18 -0.15 5.82
C GLY A 2 -14.42 0.17 7.30
N HIS A 3 -15.48 -0.40 7.85
CA HIS A 3 -15.85 -0.32 9.26
C HIS A 3 -14.94 -1.20 10.14
N ASP A 4 -14.77 -0.81 11.41
CA ASP A 4 -13.97 -1.56 12.40
C ASP A 4 -12.52 -1.87 11.96
N PHE A 5 -11.93 -0.96 11.18
CA PHE A 5 -10.51 -1.00 10.82
C PHE A 5 -9.62 -0.57 12.00
N LEU A 6 -8.65 -1.41 12.35
CA LEU A 6 -7.64 -1.11 13.34
C LEU A 6 -6.25 -1.30 12.75
N THR A 7 -5.36 -0.35 13.04
CA THR A 7 -3.93 -0.51 12.77
C THR A 7 -3.13 -0.25 14.03
N ASN A 8 -2.03 -0.97 14.16
CA ASN A 8 -1.07 -0.81 15.24
C ASN A 8 0.03 0.21 14.84
N TYR A 9 1.04 0.38 15.69
CA TYR A 9 2.07 1.40 15.51
C TYR A 9 2.88 1.23 14.22
N ASN A 10 3.31 2.35 13.64
CA ASN A 10 4.23 2.43 12.50
C ASN A 10 3.70 1.78 11.20
N LEU A 11 2.43 1.99 10.87
CA LEU A 11 1.92 1.70 9.52
C LEU A 11 2.45 2.73 8.52
N THR A 12 3.02 2.27 7.40
CA THR A 12 3.30 3.11 6.23
C THR A 12 2.42 2.70 5.06
N ILE A 13 1.79 3.68 4.40
CA ILE A 13 1.09 3.45 3.13
C ILE A 13 1.66 4.40 2.09
N LEU A 14 2.16 3.85 0.97
CA LEU A 14 2.55 4.63 -0.22
C LEU A 14 1.47 4.48 -1.31
N ASP A 15 0.56 5.44 -1.37
CA ASP A 15 -0.71 5.41 -2.09
C ASP A 15 -0.73 6.28 -3.37
N ILE A 16 0.31 6.18 -4.20
CA ILE A 16 0.34 6.82 -5.54
C ILE A 16 -0.88 6.42 -6.38
N VAL A 17 -1.40 5.20 -6.19
CA VAL A 17 -2.73 4.79 -6.69
C VAL A 17 -3.55 4.16 -5.57
N LYS A 18 -4.82 3.83 -5.87
CA LYS A 18 -5.84 3.46 -4.87
C LYS A 18 -5.41 2.26 -4.00
N VAL A 19 -5.51 2.45 -2.69
CA VAL A 19 -5.54 1.37 -1.69
C VAL A 19 -6.97 1.20 -1.18
N THR A 20 -7.50 -0.01 -1.29
CA THR A 20 -8.81 -0.38 -0.72
C THR A 20 -8.59 -1.31 0.46
N ILE A 21 -9.17 -0.97 1.60
CA ILE A 21 -9.17 -1.79 2.82
C ILE A 21 -10.62 -2.04 3.20
N GLY A 22 -10.98 -3.31 3.39
CA GLY A 22 -12.32 -3.77 3.76
C GLY A 22 -12.71 -3.52 5.22
N ASP A 23 -13.77 -4.19 5.65
CA ASP A 23 -14.31 -4.14 7.01
C ASP A 23 -13.60 -5.14 7.94
N HIS A 24 -13.54 -4.85 9.25
CA HIS A 24 -12.92 -5.65 10.31
C HIS A 24 -11.45 -6.03 10.08
N VAL A 25 -10.71 -5.19 9.35
CA VAL A 25 -9.29 -5.43 9.08
C VAL A 25 -8.44 -5.00 10.28
N MET A 26 -7.50 -5.87 10.71
CA MET A 26 -6.57 -5.61 11.81
C MET A 26 -5.11 -5.69 11.35
N ILE A 27 -4.45 -4.54 11.23
CA ILE A 27 -3.05 -4.46 10.79
C ILE A 27 -2.10 -4.38 12.00
N GLY A 28 -1.16 -5.32 12.08
CA GLY A 28 -0.10 -5.36 13.10
C GLY A 28 0.93 -4.22 12.99
N PRO A 29 1.88 -4.13 13.94
CA PRO A 29 2.85 -3.03 13.95
C PRO A 29 3.92 -3.19 12.88
N ASN A 30 4.44 -2.08 12.36
CA ASN A 30 5.48 -2.01 11.32
C ASN A 30 5.09 -2.71 10.01
N VAL A 31 3.82 -2.58 9.60
CA VAL A 31 3.33 -3.05 8.31
C VAL A 31 3.44 -1.93 7.29
N ASP A 32 3.88 -2.30 6.08
CA ASP A 32 4.04 -1.38 4.97
C ASP A 32 3.21 -1.82 3.76
N ILE A 33 2.40 -0.91 3.20
CA ILE A 33 1.55 -1.15 2.03
C ILE A 33 1.94 -0.20 0.89
N TYR A 34 2.45 -0.74 -0.21
CA TYR A 34 2.95 0.06 -1.33
C TYR A 34 2.20 -0.22 -2.62
N THR A 35 1.76 0.86 -3.27
CA THR A 35 1.14 0.81 -4.60
C THR A 35 2.11 1.17 -5.71
N VAL A 36 3.28 1.70 -5.37
CA VAL A 36 4.27 2.21 -6.32
C VAL A 36 5.54 1.38 -6.30
N ASN A 37 6.16 1.26 -7.47
CA ASN A 37 7.52 0.78 -7.64
C ASN A 37 8.21 1.57 -8.75
N HIS A 38 9.52 1.36 -8.90
CA HIS A 38 10.33 1.95 -9.95
C HIS A 38 10.88 0.88 -10.90
N PRO A 39 11.26 1.25 -12.13
CA PRO A 39 11.93 0.34 -13.04
C PRO A 39 13.19 -0.30 -12.42
N LEU A 40 13.42 -1.56 -12.76
CA LEU A 40 14.61 -2.31 -12.31
C LEU A 40 15.88 -1.84 -13.05
N ASP A 41 15.75 -1.27 -14.24
CA ASP A 41 16.87 -0.71 -14.98
C ASP A 41 17.22 0.71 -14.50
N LYS A 42 18.50 1.06 -14.61
CA LYS A 42 19.04 2.34 -14.14
C LYS A 42 18.53 3.54 -14.94
N GLU A 43 18.24 3.36 -16.22
CA GLU A 43 17.81 4.46 -17.09
C GLU A 43 16.39 4.87 -16.72
N GLY A 44 15.48 3.92 -16.54
CA GLY A 44 14.13 4.17 -16.05
C GLY A 44 14.11 4.91 -14.71
N ARG A 45 14.98 4.52 -13.75
CA ARG A 45 15.09 5.25 -12.47
C ARG A 45 15.63 6.67 -12.62
N ARG A 46 16.63 6.89 -13.47
CA ARG A 46 17.22 8.23 -13.72
C ARG A 46 16.22 9.21 -14.34
N HIS A 47 15.27 8.69 -15.12
CA HIS A 47 14.18 9.49 -15.68
C HIS A 47 12.97 9.60 -14.72
N TYR A 48 13.10 9.14 -13.47
CA TYR A 48 12.05 9.19 -12.45
C TYR A 48 10.75 8.48 -12.88
N HIS A 49 10.86 7.47 -13.74
CA HIS A 49 9.70 6.66 -14.09
C HIS A 49 9.22 5.86 -12.87
N ALA A 50 7.91 5.67 -12.78
CA ALA A 50 7.27 4.86 -11.77
C ALA A 50 6.21 3.96 -12.40
N THR A 51 5.97 2.81 -11.77
CA THR A 51 4.83 1.95 -12.05
C THR A 51 3.98 1.89 -10.81
N ALA A 52 2.67 1.99 -10.97
CA ALA A 52 1.76 1.95 -9.84
C ALA A 52 0.59 1.01 -10.13
N LEU A 53 0.28 0.15 -9.17
CA LEU A 53 -0.83 -0.79 -9.21
C LEU A 53 -1.65 -0.69 -7.92
N PRO A 54 -2.98 -0.74 -7.99
CA PRO A 54 -3.82 -0.65 -6.81
C PRO A 54 -3.60 -1.85 -5.88
N VAL A 55 -3.81 -1.62 -4.59
CA VAL A 55 -3.83 -2.69 -3.56
C VAL A 55 -5.25 -2.82 -3.04
N THR A 56 -5.71 -4.06 -2.89
CA THR A 56 -7.01 -4.38 -2.28
C THR A 56 -6.82 -5.39 -1.17
N ILE A 57 -7.13 -4.99 0.06
CA ILE A 57 -7.25 -5.85 1.24
C ILE A 57 -8.75 -6.06 1.48
N GLY A 58 -9.17 -7.32 1.50
CA GLY A 58 -10.57 -7.72 1.71
C GLY A 58 -11.04 -7.50 3.14
N ASN A 59 -12.27 -7.94 3.42
CA ASN A 59 -12.82 -7.93 4.77
C ASN A 59 -12.16 -9.03 5.63
N ASP A 60 -12.14 -8.84 6.95
CA ASP A 60 -11.71 -9.83 7.95
C ASP A 60 -10.24 -10.32 7.80
N VAL A 61 -9.35 -9.44 7.32
CA VAL A 61 -7.90 -9.66 7.15
C VAL A 61 -7.09 -9.14 8.33
#